data_AF-A0A850EWH4-F1
#
_entry.id   AF-A0A850EWH4-F1
#
_cell.length_a   1.000
_cell.length_b   1.000
_cell.length_c   1.000
_cell.angle_alpha   90.00
_cell.angle_beta   90.00
_cell.angle_gamma   90.00
#
_symmetry.space_group_name_H-M   'P 1'
#
loop_
_entity.id
_entity.type
_entity.pdbx_description
1 polymer ?
#
loop_
_entity_poly.entity_id
_entity_poly.type
_entity_poly.pdbx_seq_one_letter_code
_entity_poly.pdbx_strand_id
1 'polypeptide(L)'
;MTLQQQSKLKALFINILPGAGHYYMGKRTSGIVYFLVSFGGLFLSILLAMARGEDELALLGLVGFIVMWFLSMVHLLIQMLKAPTPPVALPLEEIEGVPYTPVKSRDNERFHVILLSFIPGLGHFHMGLMQRGLSFLISFFGFMTILLFLAGITSSDAFLLLFGVLPVIWLYCMFDAVQHIHRKQAGELLYDRTLFEDLEAGREDGRRSKVLATLLAAFPGAGQMYLGLQKRGLQLMLLFLGSIYVMDLLRLTLLFFLIPVIWFYSLFDALQHISRYGREDLEDRPVIAGFMNHQGWLGAVLLCMGLYYIVADVAIPAVDGLFPQWRLEHRLNAYFKTVLVSLVLIGGGIKLLLGNKKRVQNKGTGESL
;
A
#
# COMPACT_ATOMS: atom_id res chain seq x y z
N MET A 1 -15.64 -27.15 -15.81
CA MET A 1 -14.92 -26.42 -16.87
C MET A 1 -15.07 -27.22 -18.15
N THR A 2 -15.86 -26.74 -19.09
CA THR A 2 -16.08 -27.36 -20.41
C THR A 2 -14.76 -27.56 -21.15
N LEU A 3 -14.67 -28.62 -21.95
CA LEU A 3 -13.49 -28.96 -22.77
C LEU A 3 -13.03 -27.78 -23.65
N GLN A 4 -13.97 -26.98 -24.14
CA GLN A 4 -13.71 -25.80 -24.96
C GLN A 4 -13.00 -24.67 -24.17
N GLN A 5 -13.33 -24.49 -22.90
CA GLN A 5 -12.69 -23.48 -22.05
C GLN A 5 -11.29 -23.91 -21.62
N GLN A 6 -11.09 -25.21 -21.32
CA GLN A 6 -9.75 -25.75 -21.10
C GLN A 6 -8.86 -25.56 -22.33
N SER A 7 -9.41 -25.76 -23.53
CA SER A 7 -8.72 -25.47 -24.80
C SER A 7 -8.35 -23.98 -24.91
N LYS A 8 -9.28 -23.06 -24.67
CA LYS A 8 -9.00 -21.62 -24.70
C LYS A 8 -7.91 -21.21 -23.70
N LEU A 9 -8.01 -21.66 -22.45
CA LEU A 9 -7.02 -21.33 -21.42
C LEU A 9 -5.64 -21.92 -21.77
N LYS A 10 -5.59 -23.15 -22.28
CA LYS A 10 -4.35 -23.78 -22.78
C LYS A 10 -3.74 -22.98 -23.94
N ALA A 11 -4.56 -22.49 -24.87
CA ALA A 11 -4.08 -21.66 -25.98
C ALA A 11 -3.34 -20.41 -25.49
N LEU A 12 -3.89 -19.74 -24.45
CA LEU A 12 -3.25 -18.58 -23.82
C LEU A 12 -1.89 -18.93 -23.22
N PHE A 13 -1.82 -20.00 -22.41
CA PHE A 13 -0.57 -20.46 -21.78
C PHE A 13 0.47 -20.91 -22.79
N ILE A 14 0.05 -21.59 -23.87
CA ILE A 14 0.95 -22.03 -24.94
C ILE A 14 1.52 -20.82 -25.69
N ASN A 15 0.78 -19.70 -25.80
CA ASN A 15 1.24 -18.47 -26.44
C ASN A 15 2.30 -17.68 -25.65
N ILE A 16 2.77 -18.19 -24.50
CA ILE A 16 4.04 -17.74 -23.92
C ILE A 16 5.16 -17.86 -24.97
N LEU A 17 5.11 -18.88 -25.83
CA LEU A 17 5.86 -18.92 -27.07
C LEU A 17 5.10 -18.14 -28.16
N PRO A 18 5.64 -17.03 -28.68
CA PRO A 18 4.92 -16.18 -29.63
C PRO A 18 4.49 -16.97 -30.87
N GLY A 19 3.19 -16.97 -31.16
CA GLY A 19 2.57 -17.69 -32.27
C GLY A 19 2.05 -19.09 -31.95
N ALA A 20 2.51 -19.75 -30.90
CA ALA A 20 2.11 -21.12 -30.58
C ALA A 20 0.62 -21.23 -30.18
N GLY A 21 0.06 -20.22 -29.52
CA GLY A 21 -1.36 -20.20 -29.16
C GLY A 21 -2.28 -20.02 -30.37
N HIS A 22 -1.88 -19.20 -31.34
CA HIS A 22 -2.61 -19.07 -32.62
C HIS A 22 -2.63 -20.40 -33.37
N TYR A 23 -1.50 -21.11 -33.36
CA TYR A 23 -1.39 -22.45 -33.97
C TYR A 23 -2.32 -23.45 -33.28
N TYR A 24 -2.35 -23.45 -31.95
CA TYR A 24 -3.24 -24.31 -31.15
C TYR A 24 -4.73 -24.04 -31.44
N MET A 25 -5.11 -22.79 -31.68
CA MET A 25 -6.48 -22.41 -32.07
C MET A 25 -6.82 -22.68 -33.55
N GLY A 26 -5.93 -23.35 -34.29
CA GLY A 26 -6.13 -23.70 -35.70
C GLY A 26 -5.76 -22.60 -36.69
N LYS A 27 -5.28 -21.43 -36.24
CA LYS A 27 -4.82 -20.33 -37.09
C LYS A 27 -3.33 -20.44 -37.40
N ARG A 28 -3.02 -21.41 -38.26
CA ARG A 28 -1.64 -21.77 -38.64
C ARG A 28 -0.85 -20.59 -39.21
N THR A 29 -1.47 -19.76 -40.05
CA THR A 29 -0.80 -18.61 -40.68
C THR A 29 -0.30 -17.60 -39.66
N SER A 30 -1.20 -17.11 -38.78
CA SER A 30 -0.84 -16.18 -37.71
C SER A 30 0.20 -16.78 -36.76
N GLY A 31 0.08 -18.07 -36.43
CA GLY A 31 1.05 -18.74 -35.57
C GLY A 31 2.45 -18.79 -36.15
N ILE A 32 2.58 -19.20 -37.42
CA ILE A 32 3.87 -19.26 -38.12
C ILE A 32 4.48 -17.86 -38.26
N VAL A 33 3.68 -16.85 -38.62
CA VAL A 33 4.16 -15.48 -38.80
C VAL A 33 4.73 -14.92 -37.50
N TYR A 34 4.00 -15.01 -36.37
CA TYR A 34 4.52 -14.53 -35.09
C TYR A 34 5.75 -15.28 -34.63
N PHE A 35 5.80 -16.59 -34.84
CA PHE A 35 6.96 -17.41 -34.48
C PHE A 35 8.20 -16.98 -35.29
N LEU A 36 8.09 -16.91 -36.62
CA LEU A 36 9.20 -16.55 -37.50
C LEU A 36 9.67 -15.11 -37.31
N VAL A 37 8.75 -14.15 -37.20
CA VAL A 37 9.13 -12.74 -37.01
C VAL A 37 9.81 -12.53 -35.66
N SER A 38 9.30 -13.15 -34.59
CA SER A 38 9.88 -12.98 -33.25
C SER A 38 11.23 -13.71 -33.12
N PHE A 39 11.25 -15.03 -33.30
CA PHE A 39 12.49 -15.81 -33.13
C PHE A 39 13.50 -15.59 -34.25
N GLY A 40 13.03 -15.44 -35.50
CA GLY A 40 13.91 -15.12 -36.62
C GLY A 40 14.51 -13.72 -36.51
N GLY A 41 13.72 -12.73 -36.07
CA GLY A 41 14.22 -11.38 -35.80
C GLY A 41 15.27 -11.36 -34.69
N LEU A 42 15.00 -12.04 -33.57
CA LEU A 42 15.95 -12.17 -32.46
C LEU A 42 17.24 -12.88 -32.88
N PHE A 43 17.12 -14.01 -33.57
CA PHE A 43 18.27 -14.79 -34.04
C PHE A 43 19.14 -13.98 -35.02
N LEU A 44 18.53 -13.31 -35.99
CA LEU A 44 19.24 -12.47 -36.96
C LEU A 44 19.96 -11.29 -36.27
N SER A 45 19.31 -10.66 -35.30
CA SER A 45 19.91 -9.58 -34.51
C SER A 45 21.13 -10.05 -33.72
N ILE A 46 21.07 -11.24 -33.09
CA ILE A 46 22.22 -11.83 -32.37
C ILE A 46 23.37 -12.12 -33.34
N LEU A 47 23.09 -12.72 -34.51
CA LEU A 47 24.12 -12.97 -35.52
C LEU A 47 24.79 -11.68 -36.01
N LEU A 48 24.01 -10.63 -36.25
CA LEU A 48 24.53 -9.33 -36.67
C LEU A 48 25.38 -8.68 -35.56
N ALA A 49 24.95 -8.80 -34.30
CA ALA A 49 25.73 -8.33 -33.15
C ALA A 49 27.09 -9.03 -33.08
N MET A 50 27.12 -10.36 -33.22
CA MET A 50 28.36 -11.14 -33.25
C MET A 50 29.24 -10.79 -34.46
N ALA A 51 28.65 -10.58 -35.62
CA ALA A 51 29.38 -10.26 -36.85
C ALA A 51 30.00 -8.85 -36.83
N ARG A 52 29.37 -7.89 -36.14
CA ARG A 52 29.82 -6.49 -36.06
C ARG A 52 30.56 -6.16 -34.76
N GLY A 53 30.48 -7.02 -33.74
CA GLY A 53 31.00 -6.72 -32.40
C GLY A 53 30.21 -5.63 -31.68
N GLU A 54 28.94 -5.42 -32.04
CA GLU A 54 28.06 -4.39 -31.49
C GLU A 54 26.95 -5.03 -30.63
N ASP A 55 27.12 -5.04 -29.31
CA ASP A 55 26.16 -5.63 -28.38
C ASP A 55 24.78 -4.93 -28.40
N GLU A 56 24.74 -3.65 -28.82
CA GLU A 56 23.51 -2.88 -28.97
C GLU A 56 22.52 -3.52 -29.96
N LEU A 57 23.03 -4.20 -30.99
CA LEU A 57 22.18 -4.87 -31.98
C LEU A 57 21.46 -6.07 -31.37
N ALA A 58 22.10 -6.82 -30.46
CA ALA A 58 21.47 -7.92 -29.75
C ALA A 58 20.38 -7.43 -28.79
N LEU A 59 20.64 -6.31 -28.10
CA LEU A 59 19.67 -5.67 -27.22
C LEU A 59 18.44 -5.20 -28.02
N LEU A 60 18.64 -4.58 -29.18
CA LEU A 60 17.56 -4.16 -30.07
C LEU A 60 16.67 -5.34 -30.49
N GLY A 61 17.26 -6.48 -30.83
CA GLY A 61 16.52 -7.70 -31.17
C GLY A 61 15.73 -8.27 -30.00
N LEU A 62 16.29 -8.21 -28.78
CA LEU A 62 15.59 -8.60 -27.56
C LEU A 62 14.36 -7.71 -27.32
N VAL A 63 14.51 -6.39 -27.46
CA VAL A 63 13.39 -5.44 -27.35
C VAL A 63 12.34 -5.72 -28.42
N GLY A 64 12.77 -5.92 -29.67
CA GLY A 64 11.87 -6.28 -30.78
C GLY A 64 11.12 -7.59 -30.53
N PHE A 65 11.79 -8.60 -29.97
CA PHE A 65 11.17 -9.87 -29.57
C PHE A 65 10.08 -9.65 -28.52
N ILE A 66 10.35 -8.88 -27.47
CA ILE A 66 9.36 -8.59 -26.40
C ILE A 66 8.14 -7.86 -26.98
N VAL A 67 8.35 -6.88 -27.85
CA VAL A 67 7.26 -6.14 -28.51
C VAL A 67 6.42 -7.08 -29.38
N MET A 68 7.05 -7.90 -30.23
CA MET A 68 6.34 -8.85 -31.09
C MET A 68 5.61 -9.93 -30.30
N TRP A 69 6.18 -10.38 -29.18
CA TRP A 69 5.53 -11.27 -28.23
C TRP A 69 4.26 -10.66 -27.65
N PHE A 70 4.33 -9.41 -27.20
CA PHE A 70 3.16 -8.69 -26.68
C PHE A 70 2.08 -8.51 -27.74
N LEU A 71 2.45 -8.12 -28.96
CA LEU A 71 1.52 -8.02 -30.09
C LEU A 71 0.85 -9.37 -30.43
N SER A 72 1.63 -10.47 -30.40
CA SER A 72 1.11 -11.82 -30.60
C SER A 72 0.06 -12.18 -29.55
N MET A 73 0.36 -11.88 -28.29
CA MET A 73 -0.53 -12.12 -27.15
C MET A 73 -1.82 -11.31 -27.30
N VAL A 74 -1.74 -10.00 -27.52
CA VAL A 74 -2.90 -9.12 -27.69
C VAL A 74 -3.78 -9.57 -28.87
N HIS A 75 -3.19 -9.92 -30.00
CA HIS A 75 -3.96 -10.41 -31.15
C HIS A 75 -4.69 -11.73 -30.83
N LEU A 76 -4.05 -12.66 -30.11
CA LEU A 76 -4.71 -13.88 -29.67
C LEU A 76 -5.89 -13.56 -28.75
N LEU A 77 -5.71 -12.64 -27.80
CA LEU A 77 -6.76 -12.24 -26.86
C LEU A 77 -7.98 -11.66 -27.57
N ILE A 78 -7.78 -10.71 -28.49
CA ILE A 78 -8.87 -10.09 -29.28
C ILE A 78 -9.65 -11.15 -30.05
N GLN A 79 -8.94 -12.12 -30.62
CA GLN A 79 -9.54 -13.20 -31.38
C GLN A 79 -10.39 -14.13 -30.51
N MET A 80 -9.94 -14.41 -29.29
CA MET A 80 -10.67 -15.24 -28.34
C MET A 80 -11.92 -14.54 -27.79
N LEU A 81 -11.87 -13.22 -27.63
CA LEU A 81 -13.01 -12.37 -27.25
C LEU A 81 -14.08 -12.30 -28.35
N LYS A 82 -13.68 -12.30 -29.62
CA LYS A 82 -14.59 -12.21 -30.77
C LYS A 82 -15.20 -13.55 -31.20
N ALA A 83 -14.69 -14.68 -30.71
CA ALA A 83 -15.14 -16.00 -31.14
C ALA A 83 -16.61 -16.25 -30.73
N PRO A 84 -17.54 -16.50 -31.67
CA PRO A 84 -18.94 -16.79 -31.37
C PRO A 84 -19.06 -18.00 -30.45
N THR A 85 -19.87 -17.89 -29.40
CA THR A 85 -20.28 -19.06 -28.62
C THR A 85 -21.33 -19.85 -29.39
N PRO A 86 -21.14 -21.16 -29.63
CA PRO A 86 -22.22 -21.97 -30.15
C PRO A 86 -23.39 -21.92 -29.16
N PRO A 87 -24.62 -21.69 -29.63
CA PRO A 87 -25.80 -21.73 -28.78
C PRO A 87 -25.85 -23.08 -28.07
N VAL A 88 -26.07 -23.06 -26.76
CA VAL A 88 -26.46 -24.29 -26.05
C VAL A 88 -27.84 -24.64 -26.60
N ALA A 89 -27.89 -25.68 -27.43
CA ALA A 89 -29.15 -26.31 -27.79
C ALA A 89 -29.70 -26.95 -26.52
N LEU A 90 -30.66 -26.28 -25.86
CA LEU A 90 -31.53 -26.97 -24.94
C LEU A 90 -32.32 -27.99 -25.77
N PRO A 91 -32.48 -29.25 -25.34
CA PRO A 91 -33.49 -30.13 -25.91
C PRO A 91 -34.84 -29.60 -25.42
N LEU A 92 -35.31 -28.53 -26.05
CA LEU A 92 -36.70 -28.09 -25.95
C LEU A 92 -37.32 -28.47 -27.28
N GLU A 93 -38.36 -29.28 -27.20
CA GLU A 93 -39.37 -29.38 -28.25
C GLU A 93 -39.61 -27.98 -28.80
N GLU A 94 -39.65 -27.90 -30.13
CA GLU A 94 -39.82 -26.69 -30.92
C GLU A 94 -41.20 -26.10 -30.60
N ILE A 95 -41.32 -25.37 -29.49
CA ILE A 95 -42.51 -24.58 -29.17
C ILE A 95 -42.44 -23.36 -30.08
N GLU A 96 -43.17 -23.43 -31.20
CA GLU A 96 -43.37 -22.30 -32.12
C GLU A 96 -43.77 -21.04 -31.34
N GLY A 97 -42.99 -19.96 -31.50
CA GLY A 97 -43.36 -18.61 -31.06
C GLY A 97 -42.64 -18.07 -29.81
N VAL A 98 -41.78 -18.83 -29.13
CA VAL A 98 -40.97 -18.28 -28.02
C VAL A 98 -39.67 -17.67 -28.57
N PRO A 99 -39.38 -16.38 -28.33
CA PRO A 99 -38.11 -15.78 -28.73
C PRO A 99 -36.95 -16.55 -28.10
N TYR A 100 -36.07 -17.13 -28.93
CA TYR A 100 -34.84 -17.76 -28.47
C TYR A 100 -33.98 -16.72 -27.74
N THR A 101 -33.98 -16.74 -26.41
CA THR A 101 -33.01 -15.97 -25.64
C THR A 101 -31.75 -16.83 -25.50
N PRO A 102 -30.61 -16.43 -26.06
CA PRO A 102 -29.38 -17.21 -25.92
C PRO A 102 -29.01 -17.24 -24.43
N VAL A 103 -29.16 -18.39 -23.80
CA VAL A 103 -28.67 -18.63 -22.44
C VAL A 103 -27.15 -18.50 -22.49
N LYS A 104 -26.63 -17.38 -21.98
CA LYS A 104 -25.18 -17.12 -21.91
C LYS A 104 -24.56 -18.24 -21.08
N SER A 105 -23.78 -19.11 -21.74
CA SER A 105 -23.15 -20.26 -21.06
C SER A 105 -22.31 -19.76 -19.88
N ARG A 106 -22.58 -20.30 -18.68
CA ARG A 106 -21.91 -19.94 -17.42
C ARG A 106 -20.38 -20.00 -17.54
N ASP A 107 -19.86 -20.95 -18.33
CA ASP A 107 -18.43 -21.12 -18.55
C ASP A 107 -17.79 -20.00 -19.39
N ASN A 108 -18.54 -19.41 -20.33
CA ASN A 108 -18.05 -18.32 -21.17
C ASN A 108 -17.87 -17.03 -20.36
N GLU A 109 -18.77 -16.77 -19.41
CA GLU A 109 -18.68 -15.61 -18.52
C GLU A 109 -17.39 -15.64 -17.69
N ARG A 110 -17.04 -16.79 -17.12
CA ARG A 110 -15.79 -16.96 -16.37
C ARG A 110 -14.55 -16.68 -17.20
N PHE A 111 -14.51 -17.18 -18.43
CA PHE A 111 -13.38 -16.91 -19.31
C PHE A 111 -13.22 -15.40 -19.58
N HIS A 112 -14.30 -14.69 -19.86
CA HIS A 112 -14.27 -13.25 -20.08
C HIS A 112 -13.87 -12.47 -18.82
N VAL A 113 -14.35 -12.85 -17.63
CA VAL A 113 -13.95 -12.20 -16.38
C VAL A 113 -12.46 -12.37 -16.11
N ILE A 114 -11.92 -13.59 -16.26
CA ILE A 114 -10.48 -13.85 -16.10
C ILE A 114 -9.67 -13.02 -17.08
N LEU A 115 -10.11 -12.99 -18.34
CA LEU A 115 -9.41 -12.25 -19.38
C LEU A 115 -9.42 -10.73 -19.13
N LEU A 116 -10.58 -10.17 -18.79
CA LEU A 116 -10.70 -8.76 -18.48
C LEU A 116 -9.92 -8.39 -17.21
N SER A 117 -9.78 -9.30 -16.24
CA SER A 117 -9.03 -9.06 -15.01
C SER A 117 -7.52 -8.87 -15.20
N PHE A 118 -6.97 -9.13 -16.39
CA PHE A 118 -5.61 -8.70 -16.76
C PHE A 118 -5.46 -7.17 -16.73
N ILE A 119 -6.55 -6.42 -16.91
CA ILE A 119 -6.58 -4.98 -16.66
C ILE A 119 -7.28 -4.77 -15.31
N PRO A 120 -6.60 -4.20 -14.30
CA PRO A 120 -7.17 -3.98 -12.97
C PRO A 120 -8.57 -3.35 -13.03
N GLY A 121 -9.53 -4.00 -12.37
CA GLY A 121 -10.91 -3.54 -12.25
C GLY A 121 -11.88 -3.94 -13.38
N LEU A 122 -11.41 -4.29 -14.59
CA LEU A 122 -12.33 -4.58 -15.71
C LEU A 122 -13.10 -5.91 -15.52
N GLY A 123 -12.50 -6.90 -14.88
CA GLY A 123 -13.17 -8.16 -14.56
C GLY A 123 -14.40 -7.94 -13.67
N HIS A 124 -14.28 -7.06 -12.68
CA HIS A 124 -15.35 -6.64 -11.78
C HIS A 124 -16.45 -5.88 -12.51
N PHE A 125 -16.09 -4.98 -13.43
CA PHE A 125 -17.07 -4.26 -14.25
C PHE A 125 -17.94 -5.20 -15.08
N HIS A 126 -17.35 -6.25 -15.66
CA HIS A 126 -18.10 -7.24 -16.42
C HIS A 126 -19.10 -8.03 -15.56
N MET A 127 -18.84 -8.16 -14.26
CA MET A 127 -19.77 -8.80 -13.32
C MET A 127 -20.84 -7.84 -12.76
N GLY A 128 -20.77 -6.54 -13.08
CA GLY A 128 -21.66 -5.50 -12.55
C GLY A 128 -21.16 -4.85 -11.25
N LEU A 129 -19.94 -5.19 -10.79
CA LEU A 129 -19.33 -4.65 -9.56
C LEU A 129 -18.58 -3.34 -9.88
N MET A 130 -19.33 -2.24 -10.02
CA MET A 130 -18.80 -0.94 -10.43
C MET A 130 -17.89 -0.34 -9.36
N GLN A 131 -18.31 -0.32 -8.11
CA GLN A 131 -17.52 0.29 -7.04
C GLN A 131 -16.23 -0.49 -6.77
N ARG A 132 -16.31 -1.82 -6.80
CA ARG A 132 -15.13 -2.69 -6.61
C ARG A 132 -14.13 -2.55 -7.76
N GLY A 133 -14.62 -2.57 -9.00
CA GLY A 133 -13.78 -2.40 -10.19
C GLY A 133 -13.07 -1.05 -10.21
N LEU A 134 -13.79 0.03 -9.88
CA LEU A 134 -13.23 1.37 -9.78
C LEU A 134 -12.20 1.47 -8.65
N SER A 135 -12.44 0.82 -7.52
CA SER A 135 -11.47 0.77 -6.40
C SER A 135 -10.13 0.16 -6.85
N PHE A 136 -10.16 -0.92 -7.62
CA PHE A 136 -8.94 -1.53 -8.17
C PHE A 136 -8.27 -0.68 -9.24
N LEU A 137 -9.05 -0.04 -10.12
CA LEU A 137 -8.54 0.86 -11.15
C LEU A 137 -7.79 2.03 -10.52
N ILE A 138 -8.41 2.70 -9.54
CA ILE A 138 -7.80 3.81 -8.79
C ILE A 138 -6.58 3.33 -8.02
N SER A 139 -6.66 2.19 -7.33
CA SER A 139 -5.53 1.67 -6.55
C SER A 139 -4.32 1.36 -7.43
N PHE A 140 -4.51 0.80 -8.61
CA PHE A 140 -3.41 0.45 -9.51
C PHE A 140 -2.87 1.68 -10.26
N PHE A 141 -3.72 2.37 -11.03
CA PHE A 141 -3.29 3.49 -11.87
C PHE A 141 -3.01 4.76 -11.06
N GLY A 142 -3.78 5.00 -9.98
CA GLY A 142 -3.52 6.10 -9.07
C GLY A 142 -2.19 5.94 -8.35
N PHE A 143 -1.88 4.75 -7.84
CA PHE A 143 -0.58 4.47 -7.22
C PHE A 143 0.57 4.63 -8.22
N MET A 144 0.45 4.07 -9.43
CA MET A 144 1.44 4.27 -10.50
C MET A 144 1.66 5.76 -10.82
N THR A 145 0.58 6.54 -10.96
CA THR A 145 0.64 7.97 -11.27
C THR A 145 1.33 8.76 -10.16
N ILE A 146 0.98 8.49 -8.90
CA ILE A 146 1.60 9.13 -7.74
C ILE A 146 3.09 8.82 -7.68
N LEU A 147 3.48 7.56 -7.91
CA LEU A 147 4.89 7.16 -7.91
C LEU A 147 5.70 7.82 -9.03
N LEU A 148 5.15 7.87 -10.26
CA LEU A 148 5.81 8.58 -11.37
C LEU A 148 5.95 10.07 -11.08
N PHE A 149 4.90 10.70 -10.53
CA PHE A 149 4.93 12.10 -10.14
C PHE A 149 6.00 12.36 -9.06
N LEU A 150 6.07 11.51 -8.04
CA LEU A 150 7.00 11.66 -6.92
C LEU A 150 8.44 11.40 -7.35
N ALA A 151 8.67 10.40 -8.21
CA ALA A 151 9.96 10.14 -8.84
C ALA A 151 10.41 11.33 -9.71
N GLY A 152 9.50 11.90 -10.50
CA GLY A 152 9.77 13.05 -11.37
C GLY A 152 10.11 14.32 -10.59
N ILE A 153 9.34 14.65 -9.56
CA ILE A 153 9.60 15.86 -8.74
C ILE A 153 10.85 15.70 -7.89
N THR A 154 11.04 14.53 -7.26
CA THR A 154 12.15 14.33 -6.32
C THR A 154 13.44 13.96 -7.04
N SER A 155 13.39 13.65 -8.34
CA SER A 155 14.51 13.10 -9.12
C SER A 155 15.18 11.90 -8.43
N SER A 156 14.39 11.12 -7.70
CA SER A 156 14.86 9.96 -6.93
C SER A 156 14.27 8.68 -7.51
N ASP A 157 15.17 7.77 -7.88
CA ASP A 157 14.87 6.42 -8.35
C ASP A 157 14.31 5.52 -7.25
N ALA A 158 14.49 5.88 -5.98
CA ALA A 158 13.94 5.15 -4.84
C ALA A 158 12.41 4.96 -4.94
N PHE A 159 11.69 5.92 -5.53
CA PHE A 159 10.24 5.80 -5.74
C PHE A 159 9.87 4.76 -6.80
N LEU A 160 10.77 4.43 -7.73
CA LEU A 160 10.55 3.38 -8.71
C LEU A 160 10.60 1.99 -8.08
N LEU A 161 11.32 1.80 -6.97
CA LEU A 161 11.32 0.54 -6.22
C LEU A 161 9.91 0.18 -5.72
N LEU A 162 9.07 1.18 -5.44
CA LEU A 162 7.68 0.98 -5.02
C LEU A 162 6.78 0.43 -6.14
N PHE A 163 7.22 0.42 -7.41
CA PHE A 163 6.53 -0.32 -8.47
C PHE A 163 6.39 -1.81 -8.15
N GLY A 164 7.23 -2.37 -7.27
CA GLY A 164 7.06 -3.73 -6.76
C GLY A 164 5.68 -4.02 -6.15
N VAL A 165 4.94 -2.99 -5.70
CA VAL A 165 3.57 -3.14 -5.17
C VAL A 165 2.53 -3.31 -6.29
N LEU A 166 2.78 -2.78 -7.50
CA LEU A 166 1.82 -2.86 -8.62
C LEU A 166 1.50 -4.32 -9.02
N PRO A 167 2.47 -5.23 -9.22
CA PRO A 167 2.18 -6.65 -9.45
C PRO A 167 1.37 -7.30 -8.33
N VAL A 168 1.57 -6.89 -7.08
CA VAL A 168 0.82 -7.42 -5.92
C VAL A 168 -0.65 -6.99 -6.00
N ILE A 169 -0.91 -5.70 -6.26
CA ILE A 169 -2.27 -5.18 -6.47
C ILE A 169 -2.94 -5.88 -7.66
N TRP A 170 -2.21 -6.04 -8.77
CA TRP A 170 -2.71 -6.69 -9.98
C TRP A 170 -3.08 -8.16 -9.74
N LEU A 171 -2.18 -8.94 -9.13
CA LEU A 171 -2.44 -10.35 -8.80
C LEU A 171 -3.63 -10.50 -7.85
N TYR A 172 -3.70 -9.64 -6.82
CA TYR A 172 -4.83 -9.64 -5.89
C TYR A 172 -6.14 -9.30 -6.61
N CYS A 173 -6.17 -8.28 -7.47
CA CYS A 173 -7.34 -7.94 -8.29
C CYS A 173 -7.78 -9.10 -9.18
N MET A 174 -6.84 -9.78 -9.85
CA MET A 174 -7.12 -10.94 -10.69
C MET A 174 -7.72 -12.08 -9.85
N PHE A 175 -7.09 -12.40 -8.72
CA PHE A 175 -7.57 -13.45 -7.82
C PHE A 175 -8.95 -13.15 -7.24
N ASP A 176 -9.20 -11.90 -6.86
CA ASP A 176 -10.49 -11.42 -6.36
C ASP A 176 -11.58 -11.58 -7.43
N ALA A 177 -11.32 -11.16 -8.68
CA ALA A 177 -12.25 -11.35 -9.79
C ALA A 177 -12.58 -12.84 -10.04
N VAL A 178 -11.58 -13.72 -9.94
CA VAL A 178 -11.76 -15.17 -10.06
C VAL A 178 -12.65 -15.74 -8.96
N GLN A 179 -12.48 -15.27 -7.71
CA GLN A 179 -13.34 -15.71 -6.62
C GLN A 179 -14.79 -15.23 -6.80
N HIS A 180 -15.00 -13.97 -7.16
CA HIS A 180 -16.36 -13.42 -7.34
C HIS A 180 -17.11 -14.11 -8.47
N ILE A 181 -16.44 -14.47 -9.56
CA ILE A 181 -17.12 -15.22 -10.63
C ILE A 181 -17.45 -16.64 -10.19
N HIS A 182 -16.64 -17.29 -9.34
CA HIS A 182 -16.97 -18.59 -8.76
C HIS A 182 -18.19 -18.51 -7.84
N ARG A 183 -18.26 -17.48 -6.97
CA ARG A 183 -19.42 -17.22 -6.10
C ARG A 183 -20.69 -16.98 -6.91
N LYS A 184 -20.61 -16.13 -7.93
CA LYS A 184 -21.72 -15.87 -8.87
C LYS A 184 -22.19 -17.15 -9.57
N GLN A 185 -21.26 -17.99 -10.00
CA GLN A 185 -21.58 -19.27 -10.64
C GLN A 185 -22.19 -20.30 -9.68
N ALA A 186 -21.84 -20.23 -8.39
CA ALA A 186 -22.45 -21.02 -7.32
C ALA A 186 -23.89 -20.55 -6.97
N GLY A 187 -24.35 -19.43 -7.55
CA GLY A 187 -25.67 -18.87 -7.32
C GLY A 187 -25.73 -17.86 -6.17
N GLU A 188 -24.59 -17.44 -5.63
CA GLU A 188 -24.54 -16.39 -4.60
C GLU A 188 -24.85 -15.03 -5.21
N LEU A 189 -25.59 -14.20 -4.46
CA LEU A 189 -25.81 -12.80 -4.82
C LEU A 189 -24.53 -12.01 -4.55
N LEU A 190 -24.02 -11.35 -5.59
CA LEU A 190 -22.88 -10.45 -5.45
C LEU A 190 -23.34 -9.07 -5.00
N TYR A 191 -22.71 -8.52 -3.97
CA TYR A 191 -22.92 -7.15 -3.52
C TYR A 191 -21.81 -6.26 -4.06
N ASP A 192 -22.17 -5.15 -4.71
CA ASP A 192 -21.20 -4.14 -5.12
C ASP A 192 -20.81 -3.31 -3.90
N ARG A 193 -19.57 -3.51 -3.46
CA ARG A 193 -18.95 -2.83 -2.33
C ARG A 193 -17.54 -2.45 -2.71
N THR A 194 -17.07 -1.31 -2.20
CA THR A 194 -15.66 -0.95 -2.33
C THR A 194 -14.77 -1.92 -1.56
N LEU A 195 -13.48 -1.97 -1.89
CA LEU A 195 -12.52 -2.79 -1.13
C LEU A 195 -12.46 -2.40 0.35
N PHE A 196 -12.59 -1.10 0.62
CA PHE A 196 -12.64 -0.58 1.98
C PHE A 196 -13.89 -1.06 2.71
N GLU A 197 -15.07 -0.94 2.10
CA GLU A 197 -16.31 -1.45 2.67
C GLU A 197 -16.27 -2.96 2.91
N ASP A 198 -15.60 -3.75 2.08
CA ASP A 198 -15.45 -5.19 2.30
C ASP A 198 -14.51 -5.52 3.47
N LEU A 199 -13.41 -4.76 3.62
CA LEU A 199 -12.56 -4.81 4.83
C LEU A 199 -13.35 -4.40 6.09
N GLU A 200 -14.35 -3.55 5.91
CA GLU A 200 -15.28 -3.17 6.95
C GLU A 200 -16.37 -4.23 7.16
N ALA A 201 -16.90 -4.88 6.13
CA ALA A 201 -18.12 -5.67 6.20
C ALA A 201 -18.00 -7.03 6.92
N GLY A 202 -16.79 -7.47 7.29
CA GLY A 202 -16.58 -8.65 8.15
C GLY A 202 -17.05 -8.48 9.61
N ARG A 203 -18.07 -7.65 9.85
CA ARG A 203 -18.54 -7.15 11.15
C ARG A 203 -19.82 -7.85 11.59
N GLU A 204 -19.84 -8.31 12.84
CA GLU A 204 -21.07 -8.36 13.64
C GLU A 204 -21.50 -6.91 13.94
N ASP A 205 -22.73 -6.54 13.53
CA ASP A 205 -23.51 -5.38 13.96
C ASP A 205 -22.75 -4.14 14.47
N GLY A 206 -22.35 -3.24 13.54
CA GLY A 206 -21.96 -1.86 13.86
C GLY A 206 -20.58 -1.63 14.52
N ARG A 207 -19.80 -2.68 14.76
CA ARG A 207 -18.45 -2.58 15.38
C ARG A 207 -17.38 -2.13 14.37
N ARG A 208 -16.28 -1.50 14.79
CA ARG A 208 -15.16 -1.10 13.90
C ARG A 208 -14.36 -2.32 13.38
N SER A 209 -13.64 -2.18 12.25
CA SER A 209 -12.93 -3.32 11.63
C SER A 209 -11.61 -3.60 12.33
N LYS A 210 -11.37 -4.86 12.74
CA LYS A 210 -10.08 -5.26 13.32
C LYS A 210 -8.93 -5.16 12.32
N VAL A 211 -9.19 -5.46 11.06
CA VAL A 211 -8.17 -5.36 10.00
C VAL A 211 -7.77 -3.91 9.81
N LEU A 212 -8.75 -3.00 9.68
CA LEU A 212 -8.45 -1.58 9.51
C LEU A 212 -7.77 -0.99 10.76
N ALA A 213 -8.21 -1.39 11.96
CA ALA A 213 -7.55 -1.00 13.20
C ALA A 213 -6.09 -1.47 13.24
N THR A 214 -5.80 -2.67 12.73
CA THR A 214 -4.44 -3.24 12.68
C THR A 214 -3.56 -2.50 11.67
N LEU A 215 -4.10 -2.16 10.50
CA LEU A 215 -3.40 -1.34 9.52
C LEU A 215 -3.09 0.06 10.07
N LEU A 216 -4.08 0.69 10.72
CA LEU A 216 -3.91 2.00 11.37
C LEU A 216 -2.97 1.94 12.57
N ALA A 217 -2.84 0.80 13.26
CA ALA A 217 -1.92 0.63 14.37
C ALA A 217 -0.43 0.77 13.97
N ALA A 218 -0.12 0.62 12.68
CA ALA A 218 1.24 0.89 12.17
C ALA A 218 1.64 2.37 12.32
N PHE A 219 0.67 3.30 12.40
CA PHE A 219 0.92 4.69 12.75
C PHE A 219 0.61 4.92 14.22
N PRO A 220 1.60 5.31 15.06
CA PRO A 220 1.40 5.43 16.50
C PRO A 220 0.21 6.31 16.88
N GLY A 221 -0.75 5.72 17.60
CA GLY A 221 -1.96 6.38 18.09
C GLY A 221 -3.19 6.26 17.18
N ALA A 222 -3.02 6.01 15.87
CA ALA A 222 -4.15 5.96 14.94
C ALA A 222 -5.03 4.72 15.14
N GLY A 223 -4.42 3.55 15.40
CA GLY A 223 -5.17 2.33 15.73
C GLY A 223 -6.05 2.48 16.97
N GLN A 224 -5.52 3.09 18.03
CA GLN A 224 -6.26 3.39 19.26
C GLN A 224 -7.43 4.35 19.00
N MET A 225 -7.19 5.46 18.28
CA MET A 225 -8.24 6.43 17.94
C MET A 225 -9.35 5.79 17.10
N TYR A 226 -9.01 4.89 16.18
CA TYR A 226 -9.99 4.18 15.36
C TYR A 226 -10.91 3.26 16.19
N LEU A 227 -10.39 2.67 17.27
CA LEU A 227 -11.18 1.91 18.23
C LEU A 227 -12.02 2.78 19.19
N GLY A 228 -11.91 4.11 19.11
CA GLY A 228 -12.59 5.06 19.98
C GLY A 228 -11.78 5.52 21.20
N LEU A 229 -10.54 5.05 21.37
CA LEU A 229 -9.64 5.42 22.46
C LEU A 229 -8.91 6.75 22.15
N GLN A 230 -9.67 7.85 22.11
CA GLN A 230 -9.20 9.15 21.65
C GLN A 230 -8.09 9.73 22.54
N LYS A 231 -8.28 9.73 23.86
CA LYS A 231 -7.29 10.30 24.80
C LYS A 231 -5.97 9.54 24.70
N ARG A 232 -6.07 8.22 24.63
CA ARG A 232 -4.90 7.35 24.54
C ARG A 232 -4.15 7.49 23.23
N GLY A 233 -4.87 7.42 22.11
CA GLY A 233 -4.28 7.52 20.79
C GLY A 233 -3.66 8.90 20.56
N LEU A 234 -4.31 9.98 20.98
CA LEU A 234 -3.73 11.33 20.89
C LEU A 234 -2.42 11.45 21.68
N GLN A 235 -2.35 10.88 22.89
CA GLN A 235 -1.11 10.91 23.69
C GLN A 235 0.03 10.15 23.01
N LEU A 236 -0.24 8.98 22.43
CA LEU A 236 0.77 8.19 21.72
C LEU A 236 1.23 8.88 20.43
N MET A 237 0.30 9.50 19.70
CA MET A 237 0.60 10.27 18.51
C MET A 237 1.46 11.50 18.84
N LEU A 238 1.09 12.27 19.87
CA LEU A 238 1.87 13.41 20.34
C LEU A 238 3.24 13.00 20.88
N LEU A 239 3.33 11.87 21.59
CA LEU A 239 4.60 11.35 22.08
C LEU A 239 5.51 10.95 20.91
N PHE A 240 4.98 10.24 19.91
CA PHE A 240 5.75 9.80 18.75
C PHE A 240 6.20 10.98 17.87
N LEU A 241 5.26 11.76 17.35
CA LEU A 241 5.56 12.90 16.47
C LEU A 241 6.33 13.99 17.22
N GLY A 242 5.97 14.27 18.47
CA GLY A 242 6.68 15.23 19.31
C GLY A 242 8.11 14.79 19.60
N SER A 243 8.36 13.49 19.83
CA SER A 243 9.74 13.00 20.03
C SER A 243 10.59 13.18 18.77
N ILE A 244 10.06 12.85 17.59
CA ILE A 244 10.75 13.06 16.31
C ILE A 244 11.10 14.54 16.14
N TYR A 245 10.11 15.41 16.34
CA TYR A 245 10.30 16.85 16.18
C TYR A 245 11.31 17.44 17.17
N VAL A 246 11.21 17.11 18.46
CA VAL A 246 12.17 17.58 19.49
C VAL A 246 13.58 17.06 19.20
N MET A 247 13.70 15.80 18.77
CA MET A 247 15.00 15.22 18.42
C MET A 247 15.63 15.87 17.20
N ASP A 248 14.84 16.17 16.17
CA ASP A 248 15.33 16.88 14.98
C ASP A 248 15.75 18.31 15.33
N LEU A 249 14.89 19.03 16.05
CA LEU A 249 15.12 20.41 16.49
C LEU A 249 16.41 20.56 17.30
N LEU A 250 16.59 19.70 18.31
CA LEU A 250 17.73 19.73 19.23
C LEU A 250 18.93 18.91 18.71
N ARG A 251 18.80 18.28 17.53
CA ARG A 251 19.80 17.37 16.94
C ARG A 251 20.25 16.27 17.91
N LEU A 252 19.29 15.66 18.60
CA LEU A 252 19.52 14.59 19.59
C LEU A 252 19.72 13.24 18.92
N THR A 253 20.78 13.10 18.10
CA THR A 253 21.07 11.86 17.37
C THR A 253 21.16 10.64 18.30
N LEU A 254 21.67 10.81 19.52
CA LEU A 254 21.77 9.75 20.53
C LEU A 254 20.41 9.20 20.97
N LEU A 255 19.32 9.96 20.88
CA LEU A 255 17.98 9.52 21.28
C LEU A 255 17.16 8.89 20.14
N PHE A 256 17.75 8.69 18.95
CA PHE A 256 17.04 8.08 17.82
C PHE A 256 16.50 6.68 18.13
N PHE A 257 17.12 5.94 19.07
CA PHE A 257 16.61 4.65 19.53
C PHE A 257 15.24 4.74 20.21
N LEU A 258 14.82 5.93 20.68
CA LEU A 258 13.53 6.12 21.33
C LEU A 258 12.37 6.06 20.33
N ILE A 259 12.57 6.43 19.07
CA ILE A 259 11.55 6.34 18.00
C ILE A 259 11.02 4.91 17.88
N PRO A 260 11.85 3.88 17.57
CA PRO A 260 11.34 2.52 17.45
C PRO A 260 10.75 2.01 18.77
N VAL A 261 11.28 2.40 19.93
CA VAL A 261 10.71 2.01 21.24
C VAL A 261 9.29 2.54 21.42
N ILE A 262 9.05 3.83 21.16
CA ILE A 262 7.71 4.43 21.22
C ILE A 262 6.79 3.79 20.19
N TRP A 263 7.30 3.54 18.98
CA TRP A 263 6.54 2.92 17.90
C TRP A 263 6.08 1.51 18.26
N PHE A 264 6.98 0.63 18.70
CA PHE A 264 6.65 -0.73 19.12
C PHE A 264 5.68 -0.74 20.30
N TYR A 265 5.88 0.13 21.28
CA TYR A 265 4.95 0.27 22.40
C TYR A 265 3.55 0.62 21.89
N SER A 266 3.43 1.61 21.01
CA SER A 266 2.14 2.03 20.45
C SER A 266 1.48 0.95 19.59
N LEU A 267 2.27 0.22 18.79
CA LEU A 267 1.79 -0.87 17.95
C LEU A 267 1.25 -2.02 18.80
N PHE A 268 2.04 -2.52 19.76
CA PHE A 268 1.62 -3.63 20.62
C PHE A 268 0.42 -3.23 21.47
N ASP A 269 0.40 -1.98 21.94
CA ASP A 269 -0.73 -1.44 22.65
C ASP A 269 -2.02 -1.48 21.82
N ALA A 270 -1.97 -1.03 20.57
CA ALA A 270 -3.11 -1.10 19.66
C ALA A 270 -3.53 -2.56 19.41
N LEU A 271 -2.58 -3.46 19.12
CA LEU A 271 -2.85 -4.88 18.87
C LEU A 271 -3.54 -5.56 20.07
N GLN A 272 -3.12 -5.22 21.29
CA GLN A 272 -3.76 -5.71 22.51
C GLN A 272 -5.22 -5.25 22.59
N HIS A 273 -5.51 -3.98 22.30
CA HIS A 273 -6.87 -3.45 22.26
C HIS A 273 -7.72 -4.04 21.15
N ILE A 274 -7.16 -4.24 19.95
CA ILE A 274 -7.83 -4.88 18.81
C ILE A 274 -8.25 -6.32 19.17
N SER A 275 -7.40 -7.04 19.91
CA SER A 275 -7.69 -8.42 20.34
C SER A 275 -8.88 -8.50 21.32
N ARG A 276 -8.99 -7.50 22.21
CA ARG A 276 -10.07 -7.37 23.21
C ARG A 276 -11.34 -6.73 22.64
N TYR A 277 -11.20 -6.01 21.53
CA TYR A 277 -12.30 -5.32 20.87
C TYR A 277 -13.44 -6.28 20.51
N GLY A 278 -14.64 -5.97 21.01
CA GLY A 278 -15.86 -6.75 20.83
C GLY A 278 -16.10 -7.85 21.88
N ARG A 279 -15.12 -8.12 22.77
CA ARG A 279 -15.26 -9.03 23.93
C ARG A 279 -15.45 -8.27 25.24
N GLU A 280 -14.78 -7.13 25.37
CA GLU A 280 -14.79 -6.26 26.53
C GLU A 280 -15.11 -4.83 26.09
N ASP A 281 -15.79 -4.06 26.96
CA ASP A 281 -15.95 -2.63 26.75
C ASP A 281 -14.61 -1.93 26.95
N LEU A 282 -14.17 -1.22 25.91
CA LEU A 282 -12.91 -0.50 25.95
C LEU A 282 -13.11 0.85 26.67
N GLU A 283 -12.49 1.01 27.83
CA GLU A 283 -12.44 2.29 28.53
C GLU A 283 -11.29 3.18 28.01
N ASP A 284 -11.61 4.42 27.62
CA ASP A 284 -10.62 5.41 27.17
C ASP A 284 -9.82 6.00 28.35
N ARG A 285 -8.87 5.20 28.82
CA ARG A 285 -7.90 5.60 29.84
C ARG A 285 -6.63 6.17 29.17
N PRO A 286 -6.18 7.37 29.57
CA PRO A 286 -4.94 7.94 29.04
C PRO A 286 -3.73 7.07 29.43
N VAL A 287 -2.70 7.03 28.57
CA VAL A 287 -1.41 6.37 28.89
C VAL A 287 -0.77 7.03 30.11
N ILE A 288 -0.78 8.37 30.14
CA ILE A 288 -0.24 9.17 31.22
C ILE A 288 -1.40 9.94 31.85
N ALA A 289 -1.78 9.53 33.06
CA ALA A 289 -2.81 10.20 33.83
C ALA A 289 -2.42 11.67 34.08
N GLY A 290 -3.32 12.60 33.76
CA GLY A 290 -3.11 14.03 34.00
C GLY A 290 -2.24 14.78 33.00
N PHE A 291 -1.73 14.15 31.94
CA PHE A 291 -0.92 14.85 30.91
C PHE A 291 -1.67 16.04 30.29
N MET A 292 -2.95 15.84 29.94
CA MET A 292 -3.80 16.91 29.40
C MET A 292 -4.20 17.97 30.44
N ASN A 293 -4.11 17.66 31.74
CA ASN A 293 -4.47 18.60 32.80
C ASN A 293 -3.37 19.67 33.01
N HIS A 294 -2.20 19.49 32.41
CA HIS A 294 -1.07 20.41 32.47
C HIS A 294 -0.91 21.20 31.15
N GLN A 295 -2.01 21.72 30.59
CA GLN A 295 -1.97 22.54 29.36
C GLN A 295 -0.98 23.71 29.47
N GLY A 296 -0.81 24.27 30.68
CA GLY A 296 0.19 25.31 30.94
C GLY A 296 1.64 24.86 30.70
N TRP A 297 1.97 23.59 30.93
CA TRP A 297 3.30 23.06 30.65
C TRP A 297 3.52 22.88 29.14
N LEU A 298 2.50 22.41 28.42
CA LEU A 298 2.54 22.31 26.96
C LEU A 298 2.74 23.70 26.33
N GLY A 299 2.00 24.71 26.82
CA GLY A 299 2.15 26.11 26.40
C GLY A 299 3.53 26.68 26.74
N ALA A 300 4.09 26.36 27.93
CA ALA A 300 5.43 26.78 28.32
C ALA A 300 6.51 26.15 27.41
N VAL A 301 6.41 24.87 27.08
CA VAL A 301 7.32 24.19 26.15
C VAL A 301 7.27 24.86 24.78
N LEU A 302 6.07 25.17 24.27
CA LEU A 302 5.89 25.83 22.98
C LEU A 302 6.46 27.26 22.99
N LEU A 303 6.25 28.01 24.07
CA LEU A 303 6.80 29.36 24.25
C LEU A 303 8.34 29.34 24.29
N CYS A 304 8.93 28.45 25.09
CA CYS A 304 10.38 28.29 25.16
C CYS A 304 10.97 27.91 23.81
N MET A 305 10.29 27.05 23.06
CA MET A 305 10.69 26.64 21.72
C MET A 305 10.60 27.81 20.72
N GLY A 306 9.52 28.58 20.75
CA GLY A 306 9.39 29.79 19.92
C GLY A 306 10.47 30.83 20.23
N LEU A 307 10.78 31.04 21.51
CA LEU A 307 11.87 31.93 21.92
C LEU A 307 13.23 31.41 21.46
N TYR A 308 13.46 30.10 21.55
CA TYR A 308 14.67 29.46 21.02
C TYR A 308 14.86 29.75 19.53
N TYR A 309 13.82 29.61 18.71
CA TYR A 309 13.87 29.91 17.27
C TYR A 309 14.17 31.39 17.00
N ILE A 310 13.51 32.31 17.73
CA ILE A 310 13.78 33.75 17.59
C ILE A 310 15.24 34.04 17.91
N VAL A 311 15.79 33.46 18.98
CA VAL A 311 17.19 33.71 19.36
C VAL A 311 18.16 33.08 18.37
N ALA A 312 17.97 31.79 18.04
CA ALA A 312 18.91 31.01 17.25
C ALA A 312 18.94 31.41 15.77
N ASP A 313 17.76 31.63 15.17
CA ASP A 313 17.62 31.78 13.72
C ASP A 313 17.33 33.22 13.27
N VAL A 314 16.98 34.12 14.21
CA VAL A 314 16.72 35.55 13.89
C VAL A 314 17.70 36.47 14.61
N ALA A 315 17.79 36.41 15.94
CA ALA A 315 18.58 37.36 16.71
C ALA A 315 20.08 37.17 16.51
N ILE A 316 20.60 35.94 16.60
CA ILE A 316 22.03 35.65 16.41
C ILE A 316 22.48 36.06 14.99
N PRO A 317 21.80 35.65 13.89
CA PRO A 317 22.18 36.10 12.55
C PRO A 317 22.07 37.61 12.35
N ALA A 318 21.04 38.27 12.90
CA ALA A 318 20.89 39.72 12.81
C ALA A 318 22.03 40.48 13.51
N VAL A 319 22.47 39.99 14.68
CA VAL A 319 23.61 40.58 15.42
C VAL A 319 24.92 40.34 14.68
N ASP A 320 25.12 39.17 14.07
CA ASP A 320 26.33 38.89 13.28
C ASP A 320 26.41 39.76 12.02
N GLY A 321 25.25 40.07 11.40
CA GLY A 321 25.16 41.04 10.30
C GLY A 321 25.51 42.48 10.70
N LEU A 322 25.21 42.88 11.94
CA LEU A 322 25.55 44.21 12.47
C LEU A 322 27.00 44.31 12.99
N PHE A 323 27.58 43.20 13.48
CA PHE A 323 28.93 43.16 14.02
C PHE A 323 29.76 41.98 13.46
N PRO A 324 30.14 42.00 12.17
CA PRO A 324 30.76 40.86 11.49
C PRO A 324 32.12 40.44 12.07
N GLN A 325 32.83 41.36 12.73
CA GLN A 325 34.13 41.10 13.35
C GLN A 325 34.09 40.12 14.53
N TRP A 326 32.93 39.87 15.16
CA TRP A 326 32.87 39.06 16.37
C TRP A 326 32.66 37.56 16.08
N ARG A 327 32.30 37.18 14.84
CA ARG A 327 32.04 35.79 14.41
C ARG A 327 31.22 35.02 15.46
N LEU A 328 30.15 35.64 15.95
CA LEU A 328 29.33 35.09 17.04
C LEU A 328 28.57 33.86 16.58
N GLU A 329 28.14 33.87 15.32
CA GLU A 329 27.34 32.79 14.71
C GLU A 329 28.07 31.44 14.82
N HIS A 330 29.34 31.37 14.41
CA HIS A 330 30.09 30.11 14.40
C HIS A 330 30.37 29.54 15.81
N ARG A 331 30.61 30.39 16.82
CA ARG A 331 30.86 29.91 18.20
C ARG A 331 29.56 29.57 18.92
N LEU A 332 28.55 30.42 18.82
CA LEU A 332 27.30 30.21 19.56
C LEU A 332 26.50 29.06 18.96
N ASN A 333 26.34 28.96 17.63
CA ASN A 333 25.56 27.87 17.05
C ASN A 333 26.21 26.48 17.25
N ALA A 334 27.54 26.40 17.30
CA ALA A 334 28.25 25.13 17.53
C ALA A 334 28.05 24.58 18.95
N TYR A 335 28.03 25.44 19.97
CA TYR A 335 27.96 25.00 21.37
C TYR A 335 26.59 25.16 22.01
N PHE A 336 25.76 26.11 21.58
CA PHE A 336 24.48 26.42 22.23
C PHE A 336 23.52 25.23 22.20
N LYS A 337 23.38 24.57 21.04
CA LYS A 337 22.59 23.34 20.92
C LYS A 337 23.10 22.26 21.87
N THR A 338 24.41 22.01 21.89
CA THR A 338 25.06 21.01 22.75
C THR A 338 24.87 21.31 24.24
N VAL A 339 24.99 22.57 24.65
CA VAL A 339 24.78 23.01 26.05
C VAL A 339 23.32 22.83 26.45
N LEU A 340 22.38 23.26 25.61
CA LEU A 340 20.95 23.10 25.85
C LEU A 340 20.56 21.63 26.00
N VAL A 341 21.04 20.78 25.10
CA VAL A 341 20.87 19.32 25.15
C VAL A 341 21.44 18.74 26.43
N SER A 342 22.66 19.13 26.80
CA SER A 342 23.32 18.62 28.01
C SER A 342 22.55 19.00 29.27
N LEU A 343 22.03 20.23 29.35
CA LEU A 343 21.19 20.68 30.46
C LEU A 343 19.88 19.89 30.55
N VAL A 344 19.21 19.61 29.42
CA VAL A 344 17.98 18.81 29.38
C VAL A 344 18.24 17.38 29.85
N LEU A 345 19.33 16.76 29.39
CA LEU A 345 19.69 15.38 29.77
C LEU A 345 20.08 15.29 31.25
N ILE A 346 20.92 16.21 31.74
CA ILE A 346 21.32 16.26 33.16
C ILE A 346 20.09 16.51 34.05
N GLY A 347 19.27 17.50 33.71
CA GLY A 347 18.05 17.82 34.45
C GLY A 347 17.04 16.67 34.45
N GLY A 348 16.84 16.03 33.30
CA GLY A 348 16.00 14.85 33.16
C GLY A 348 16.50 13.67 34.00
N GLY A 349 17.80 13.40 33.97
CA GLY A 349 18.45 12.35 34.78
C GLY A 349 18.29 12.60 36.27
N ILE A 350 18.57 13.82 36.75
CA ILE A 350 18.40 14.21 38.16
C ILE A 350 16.94 14.04 38.61
N LYS A 351 15.98 14.46 37.80
CA LYS A 351 14.54 14.32 38.11
C LYS A 351 14.13 12.85 38.23
N LEU A 352 14.62 11.97 37.36
CA LEU A 352 14.35 10.54 37.44
C LEU A 352 14.94 9.90 38.70
N LEU A 353 16.14 10.31 39.11
CA LEU A 353 16.77 9.85 40.35
C LEU A 353 15.99 10.30 41.61
N LEU A 354 15.42 11.50 41.61
CA LEU A 354 14.67 12.05 42.74
C LEU A 354 13.22 11.52 42.85
N GLY A 355 12.64 11.03 41.76
CA GLY A 355 11.23 10.62 41.66
C GLY A 355 10.81 9.40 42.50
N ASN A 356 11.76 8.68 43.11
CA ASN A 356 11.46 7.40 43.77
C ASN A 356 11.14 7.50 45.28
N LYS A 357 11.29 8.68 45.91
CA LYS A 357 11.13 8.81 47.38
C LYS A 357 9.68 8.86 47.89
N LYS A 358 8.70 9.27 47.06
CA LYS A 358 7.28 9.39 47.51
C LYS A 358 6.50 8.07 47.52
N ARG A 359 6.96 7.02 46.82
CA ARG A 359 6.21 5.76 46.72
C ARG A 359 6.49 4.75 47.85
N VAL A 360 7.62 4.91 48.54
CA VAL A 360 8.02 4.03 49.66
C VAL A 360 7.31 4.41 50.97
N GLN A 361 6.98 5.69 51.17
CA GLN A 361 6.35 6.15 52.42
C GLN A 361 4.86 5.79 52.54
N ASN A 362 4.16 5.53 51.43
CA ASN A 362 2.73 5.14 51.44
C ASN A 362 2.48 3.62 51.51
N LYS A 363 3.53 2.79 51.49
CA LYS A 363 3.43 1.34 51.72
C LYS A 363 3.80 0.92 53.15
N GLY A 364 4.35 1.83 53.96
CA GLY A 364 4.79 1.56 55.33
C GLY A 364 3.77 1.89 56.43
N THR A 365 2.59 2.42 56.08
CA THR A 365 1.59 2.91 57.06
C THR A 365 0.21 2.27 56.91
N GLY A 366 0.11 1.18 56.13
CA GLY A 366 -1.16 0.50 55.82
C GLY A 366 -1.24 -0.97 56.24
N GLU A 367 -0.28 -1.48 57.00
CA GLU A 367 -0.36 -2.81 57.63
C GLU A 367 0.16 -2.75 59.06
N SER A 368 -0.72 -2.34 59.98
CA SER A 368 -0.72 -2.81 61.36
C SER A 368 -2.09 -2.52 62.00
N LEU A 369 -2.87 -3.60 62.14
CA LEU A 369 -4.11 -3.79 62.92
C LEU A 369 -5.37 -3.07 62.45
#